data_AF-A0A0E4C7Y9-F1
#
_entry.id   AF-A0A0E4C7Y9-F1
#
_cell.length_a   1.000
_cell.length_b   1.000
_cell.length_c   1.000
_cell.angle_alpha   90.00
_cell.angle_beta   90.00
_cell.angle_gamma   90.00
#
_symmetry.space_group_name_H-M   'P 1'
#
loop_
_entity.id
_entity.type
_entity.pdbx_description
1 polymer ?
#
loop_
_entity_poly.entity_id
_entity_poly.type
_entity_poly.pdbx_seq_one_letter_code
_entity_poly.pdbx_strand_id
1 'polypeptide(L)'
;MGGYVYSYSERQLLIYNFIKKIGPSPEAVLEVLFGLQTANALHRLKQSGYLQKTEVSGTDFWHQPNYGYFDAVEQETMAWFVVRLEEAGGKYEGEYGTSPKGNRFLLRYAPGCIHITDEENRKFVTQLEDLQRFKLAECLKWKTLKTLDKKWKGS
;
A
#
# COMPACT_ATOMS: atom_id res chain seq x y z
N MET A 1 -41.23 5.14 8.90
CA MET A 1 -40.00 5.02 8.09
C MET A 1 -38.93 4.40 8.98
N GLY A 2 -38.66 3.10 8.81
CA GLY A 2 -37.62 2.40 9.57
C GLY A 2 -36.25 2.79 9.04
N GLY A 3 -35.50 3.57 9.82
CA GLY A 3 -34.11 3.86 9.51
C GLY A 3 -33.29 2.58 9.68
N TYR A 4 -32.80 2.02 8.59
CA TYR A 4 -31.84 0.93 8.63
C TYR A 4 -30.51 1.49 9.15
N VAL A 5 -30.23 1.28 10.44
CA VAL A 5 -28.88 1.41 10.98
C VAL A 5 -28.10 0.22 10.46
N TYR A 6 -27.36 0.39 9.36
CA TYR A 6 -26.40 -0.60 8.91
C TYR A 6 -25.29 -0.67 9.96
N SER A 7 -25.32 -1.68 10.83
CA SER A 7 -24.18 -2.00 11.68
C SER A 7 -23.09 -2.59 10.79
N TYR A 8 -22.11 -1.77 10.41
CA TYR A 8 -20.94 -2.26 9.71
C TYR A 8 -20.08 -3.10 10.65
N SER A 9 -19.52 -4.19 10.12
CA SER A 9 -18.46 -4.90 10.85
C SER A 9 -17.22 -4.01 10.95
N GLU A 10 -16.48 -4.13 12.05
CA GLU A 10 -15.20 -3.44 12.25
C GLU A 10 -14.26 -3.61 11.05
N ARG A 11 -14.21 -4.82 10.48
CA ARG A 11 -13.41 -5.11 9.27
C ARG A 11 -13.79 -4.23 8.07
N GLN A 12 -15.08 -4.01 7.81
CA GLN A 12 -15.52 -3.16 6.70
C GLN A 12 -15.06 -1.72 6.89
N LEU A 13 -15.14 -1.21 8.13
CA LEU A 13 -14.67 0.12 8.47
C LEU A 13 -13.15 0.23 8.29
N LEU A 14 -12.39 -0.76 8.75
CA LEU A 14 -10.94 -0.80 8.60
C LEU A 14 -10.51 -0.85 7.13
N ILE A 15 -11.14 -1.71 6.30
CA ILE A 15 -10.89 -1.77 4.85
C ILE A 15 -11.20 -0.43 4.19
N TYR A 16 -12.37 0.14 4.46
CA TYR A 16 -12.77 1.42 3.87
C TYR A 16 -11.80 2.54 4.25
N ASN A 17 -11.38 2.61 5.52
CA ASN A 17 -10.43 3.61 6.00
C ASN A 17 -9.02 3.40 5.39
N PHE A 18 -8.59 2.15 5.20
CA PHE A 18 -7.34 1.86 4.51
C PHE A 18 -7.37 2.39 3.07
N ILE A 19 -8.39 2.02 2.28
CA ILE A 19 -8.54 2.48 0.89
C ILE A 19 -8.68 4.01 0.81
N LYS A 20 -9.41 4.62 1.75
CA LYS A 20 -9.54 6.08 1.82
C LYS A 20 -8.20 6.76 2.07
N LYS A 21 -7.31 6.15 2.87
CA LYS A 21 -6.01 6.70 3.23
C LYS A 21 -4.96 6.51 2.14
N ILE A 22 -4.97 5.35 1.47
CA ILE A 22 -3.91 4.93 0.54
C ILE A 22 -4.29 5.13 -0.92
N GLY A 23 -5.59 5.10 -1.22
CA GLY A 23 -6.11 5.05 -2.57
C GLY A 23 -6.47 3.63 -3.02
N PRO A 24 -6.69 3.44 -4.33
CA PRO A 24 -7.06 2.17 -4.94
C PRO A 24 -6.12 1.06 -4.47
N SER A 25 -6.67 -0.06 -4.05
CA SER A 25 -5.86 -1.15 -3.49
C SER A 25 -6.25 -2.48 -4.10
N PRO A 26 -5.28 -3.30 -4.53
CA PRO A 26 -5.56 -4.66 -4.96
C PRO A 26 -6.19 -5.48 -3.83
N GLU A 27 -7.06 -6.42 -4.19
CA GLU A 27 -7.71 -7.31 -3.21
C GLU A 27 -6.68 -8.10 -2.39
N ALA A 28 -5.66 -8.66 -3.06
CA ALA A 28 -4.57 -9.40 -2.43
C ALA A 28 -3.78 -8.59 -1.40
N VAL A 29 -3.66 -7.26 -1.59
CA VAL A 29 -3.06 -6.36 -0.60
C VAL A 29 -3.93 -6.37 0.65
N LEU A 30 -5.23 -6.10 0.51
CA LEU A 30 -6.15 -5.98 1.64
C LEU A 30 -6.25 -7.28 2.45
N GLU A 31 -6.14 -8.43 1.79
CA GLU A 31 -6.14 -9.75 2.45
C GLU A 31 -4.98 -9.93 3.44
N VAL A 32 -3.83 -9.28 3.23
CA VAL A 32 -2.68 -9.34 4.16
C VAL A 32 -3.06 -8.85 5.55
N LEU A 33 -3.81 -7.74 5.67
CA LEU A 33 -4.22 -7.21 6.97
C LEU A 33 -5.55 -7.78 7.47
N PHE A 34 -6.50 -8.04 6.56
CA PHE A 34 -7.89 -8.29 6.95
C PHE A 34 -8.33 -9.75 6.82
N GLY A 35 -7.47 -10.61 6.23
CA GLY A 35 -7.60 -12.06 6.19
C GLY A 35 -8.68 -12.58 5.23
N LEU A 36 -9.03 -13.87 5.39
CA LEU A 36 -9.90 -14.63 4.47
C LEU A 36 -11.32 -14.08 4.27
N GLN A 37 -11.78 -13.16 5.12
CA GLN A 37 -13.12 -12.56 5.01
C GLN A 37 -13.12 -11.23 4.25
N THR A 38 -11.98 -10.82 3.69
CA THR A 38 -11.80 -9.55 2.97
C THR A 38 -12.70 -9.47 1.74
N ALA A 39 -12.74 -10.50 0.90
CA ALA A 39 -13.59 -10.56 -0.30
C ALA A 39 -15.07 -10.30 0.02
N ASN A 40 -15.60 -10.95 1.06
CA ASN A 40 -16.99 -10.76 1.50
C ASN A 40 -17.24 -9.34 2.03
N ALA A 41 -16.29 -8.77 2.76
CA ALA A 41 -16.39 -7.41 3.27
C ALA A 41 -16.39 -6.38 2.14
N LEU A 42 -15.51 -6.56 1.14
CA LEU A 42 -15.42 -5.73 -0.06
C LEU A 42 -16.69 -5.81 -0.90
N HIS A 43 -17.24 -7.01 -1.10
CA HIS A 43 -18.48 -7.19 -1.84
C HIS A 43 -19.65 -6.45 -1.18
N ARG A 44 -19.77 -6.51 0.16
CA ARG A 44 -20.78 -5.75 0.89
C ARG A 44 -20.57 -4.24 0.77
N LEU A 45 -19.33 -3.75 0.89
CA LEU A 45 -19.01 -2.32 0.70
C LEU A 45 -19.36 -1.84 -0.72
N LYS A 46 -19.18 -2.70 -1.74
CA LYS A 46 -19.60 -2.45 -3.11
C LYS A 46 -21.12 -2.34 -3.25
N GLN A 47 -21.85 -3.32 -2.71
CA GLN A 47 -23.31 -3.34 -2.75
C GLN A 47 -23.92 -2.10 -2.07
N SER A 48 -23.28 -1.63 -1.00
CA SER A 48 -23.68 -0.42 -0.28
C SER A 48 -23.19 0.88 -0.95
N GLY A 49 -22.46 0.80 -2.08
CA GLY A 49 -22.01 1.96 -2.85
C GLY A 49 -20.79 2.70 -2.31
N TYR A 50 -20.10 2.18 -1.29
CA TYR A 50 -18.91 2.83 -0.71
C TYR A 50 -17.62 2.56 -1.48
N LEU A 51 -17.58 1.46 -2.21
CA LEU A 51 -16.45 1.06 -3.04
C LEU A 51 -16.90 0.61 -4.42
N GLN A 52 -15.98 0.73 -5.36
CA GLN A 52 -16.06 0.17 -6.71
C GLN A 52 -14.83 -0.70 -6.96
N LYS A 53 -14.93 -1.55 -7.99
CA LYS A 53 -13.87 -2.42 -8.45
C LYS A 53 -13.63 -2.16 -9.92
N THR A 54 -12.38 -1.90 -10.30
CA THR A 54 -11.97 -1.64 -11.68
C THR A 54 -10.69 -2.42 -11.98
N GLU A 55 -10.63 -3.07 -13.13
CA GLU A 55 -9.43 -3.73 -13.62
C GLU A 55 -8.57 -2.73 -14.39
N VAL A 56 -7.29 -2.62 -14.04
CA VAL A 56 -6.31 -1.79 -14.75
C VAL A 56 -5.05 -2.62 -14.97
N SER A 57 -4.64 -2.77 -16.23
CA SER A 57 -3.45 -3.54 -16.63
C SER A 57 -3.40 -4.97 -16.07
N GLY A 58 -4.56 -5.64 -15.95
CA GLY A 58 -4.67 -7.00 -15.43
C GLY A 58 -4.74 -7.12 -13.90
N THR A 59 -4.74 -5.99 -13.17
CA THR A 59 -4.90 -5.97 -11.71
C THR A 59 -6.23 -5.34 -11.34
N ASP A 60 -6.94 -6.02 -10.44
CA ASP A 60 -8.21 -5.59 -9.89
C ASP A 60 -8.02 -4.64 -8.70
N PHE A 61 -8.44 -3.38 -8.83
CA PHE A 61 -8.34 -2.37 -7.78
C PHE A 61 -9.69 -2.06 -7.14
N TRP A 62 -9.73 -2.05 -5.81
CA TRP A 62 -10.83 -1.55 -5.00
C TRP A 62 -10.61 -0.09 -4.64
N HIS A 63 -11.57 0.78 -4.95
CA HIS A 63 -11.44 2.22 -4.77
C HIS A 63 -12.76 2.90 -4.39
N GLN A 64 -12.70 4.13 -3.91
CA GLN A 64 -13.90 4.93 -3.66
C GLN A 64 -14.57 5.34 -4.99
N PRO A 65 -15.90 5.51 -5.04
CA PRO A 65 -16.56 6.12 -6.18
C PRO A 65 -15.93 7.47 -6.53
N ASN A 66 -15.76 7.75 -7.82
CA ASN A 66 -15.21 9.01 -8.33
C ASN A 66 -13.76 9.31 -7.87
N TYR A 67 -12.95 8.29 -7.56
CA TYR A 67 -11.55 8.49 -7.13
C TYR A 67 -10.68 9.21 -8.18
N GLY A 68 -11.00 9.04 -9.48
CA GLY A 68 -10.26 9.66 -10.58
C GLY A 68 -9.18 8.76 -11.16
N TYR A 69 -8.30 9.35 -11.98
CA TYR A 69 -7.18 8.66 -12.61
C TYR A 69 -6.05 8.38 -11.61
N PHE A 70 -5.39 7.23 -11.76
CA PHE A 70 -4.19 6.87 -11.00
C PHE A 70 -3.23 6.04 -11.86
N ASP A 71 -1.93 6.09 -11.55
CA ASP A 71 -0.94 5.17 -12.11
C ASP A 71 -1.03 3.83 -11.39
N ALA A 72 -1.35 2.77 -12.12
CA ALA A 72 -1.61 1.45 -11.54
C ALA A 72 -0.37 0.84 -10.86
N VAL A 73 0.82 1.04 -11.43
CA VAL A 73 2.08 0.47 -10.91
C VAL A 73 2.48 1.19 -9.64
N GLU A 74 2.38 2.52 -9.63
CA GLU A 74 2.63 3.35 -8.44
C GLU A 74 1.68 2.96 -7.32
N GLN A 75 0.39 2.91 -7.62
CA GLN A 75 -0.64 2.64 -6.65
C GLN A 75 -0.53 1.23 -6.07
N GLU A 76 -0.26 0.22 -6.90
CA GLU A 76 0.00 -1.14 -6.43
C GLU A 76 1.25 -1.20 -5.54
N THR A 77 2.34 -0.56 -5.97
CA THR A 77 3.61 -0.54 -5.20
C THR A 77 3.42 0.12 -3.84
N MET A 78 2.72 1.24 -3.79
CA MET A 78 2.40 1.94 -2.55
C MET A 78 1.48 1.11 -1.65
N ALA A 79 0.43 0.50 -2.19
CA ALA A 79 -0.49 -0.33 -1.43
C ALA A 79 0.22 -1.53 -0.79
N TRP A 80 1.07 -2.23 -1.55
CA TRP A 80 1.90 -3.32 -1.03
C TRP A 80 2.92 -2.84 0.01
N PHE A 81 3.56 -1.70 -0.19
CA PHE A 81 4.50 -1.18 0.79
C PHE A 81 3.81 -0.87 2.11
N VAL A 82 2.70 -0.14 2.05
CA VAL A 82 1.95 0.27 3.24
C VAL A 82 1.42 -0.94 3.98
N VAL A 83 0.89 -1.93 3.27
CA VAL A 83 0.35 -3.12 3.94
C VAL A 83 1.42 -3.89 4.69
N ARG A 84 2.62 -4.04 4.11
CA ARG A 84 3.77 -4.68 4.79
C ARG A 84 4.28 -3.84 5.95
N LEU A 85 4.21 -2.52 5.84
CA LEU A 85 4.54 -1.62 6.94
C LEU A 85 3.59 -1.79 8.12
N GLU A 86 2.28 -1.79 7.88
CA GLU A 86 1.26 -1.95 8.91
C GLU A 86 1.25 -3.37 9.50
N GLU A 87 1.44 -4.40 8.67
CA GLU A 87 1.61 -5.80 9.11
C GLU A 87 2.78 -5.93 10.10
N ALA A 88 3.86 -5.18 9.89
CA ALA A 88 5.00 -5.15 10.79
C ALA A 88 4.79 -4.29 12.05
N GLY A 89 3.65 -3.59 12.18
CA GLY A 89 3.35 -2.67 13.29
C GLY A 89 3.80 -1.22 13.06
N GLY A 90 4.19 -0.87 11.84
CA GLY A 90 4.48 0.51 11.44
C GLY A 90 3.21 1.30 11.07
N LYS A 91 3.39 2.57 10.69
CA LYS A 91 2.30 3.47 10.31
C LYS A 91 2.67 4.26 9.05
N TYR A 92 1.69 4.46 8.16
CA TYR A 92 1.82 5.30 6.99
C TYR A 92 1.09 6.63 7.14
N GLU A 93 1.75 7.71 6.72
CA GLU A 93 1.30 9.11 6.81
C GLU A 93 1.65 9.87 5.51
N GLY A 94 1.12 9.44 4.36
CA GLY A 94 1.35 10.11 3.09
C GLY A 94 2.80 9.96 2.60
N GLU A 95 3.53 11.06 2.46
CA GLU A 95 4.94 10.97 2.05
C GLU A 95 5.84 10.34 3.14
N TYR A 96 5.33 10.12 4.35
CA TYR A 96 6.11 9.60 5.47
C TYR A 96 5.59 8.26 5.97
N GLY A 97 6.45 7.51 6.64
CA GLY A 97 6.06 6.39 7.48
C GLY A 97 6.83 6.36 8.78
N THR A 98 6.30 5.60 9.73
CA THR A 98 6.92 5.32 11.02
C THR A 98 7.17 3.82 11.11
N SER A 99 8.41 3.44 11.39
CA SER A 99 8.79 2.04 11.56
C SER A 99 8.13 1.43 12.80
N PRO A 100 8.10 0.10 12.93
CA PRO A 100 7.60 -0.56 14.14
C PRO A 100 8.33 -0.14 15.43
N LYS A 101 9.56 0.39 15.30
CA LYS A 101 10.38 0.89 16.41
C LYS A 101 10.20 2.39 16.69
N GLY A 102 9.35 3.09 15.93
CA GLY A 102 9.07 4.51 16.12
C GLY A 102 9.91 5.47 15.28
N ASN A 103 10.92 5.00 14.54
CA ASN A 103 11.73 5.87 13.66
C ASN A 103 10.90 6.35 12.46
N ARG A 104 10.94 7.63 12.14
CA ARG A 104 10.26 8.21 10.98
C ARG A 104 11.13 8.08 9.72
N PHE A 105 10.49 7.96 8.57
CA PHE A 105 11.17 7.93 7.27
C PHE A 105 10.34 8.59 6.17
N LEU A 106 11.03 9.13 5.17
CA LEU A 106 10.47 9.68 3.95
C LEU A 106 10.38 8.59 2.88
N LEU A 107 9.25 8.55 2.19
CA LEU A 107 8.94 7.66 1.08
C LEU A 107 9.02 8.42 -0.24
N ARG A 108 9.69 7.83 -1.22
CA ARG A 108 9.71 8.31 -2.60
C ARG A 108 9.49 7.14 -3.53
N TYR A 109 8.38 7.18 -4.27
CA TYR A 109 8.13 6.23 -5.34
C TYR A 109 9.13 6.43 -6.49
N ALA A 110 9.55 5.32 -7.09
CA ALA A 110 10.10 5.23 -8.43
C ALA A 110 9.50 3.98 -9.10
N PRO A 111 9.43 3.90 -10.44
CA PRO A 111 8.77 2.79 -11.11
C PRO A 111 9.11 1.40 -10.54
N GLY A 112 8.11 0.72 -9.97
CA GLY A 112 8.21 -0.61 -9.36
C GLY A 112 8.97 -0.72 -8.03
N CYS A 113 9.35 0.40 -7.40
CA CYS A 113 10.06 0.38 -6.12
C CYS A 113 9.78 1.61 -5.23
N ILE A 114 10.00 1.45 -3.93
CA ILE A 114 9.95 2.54 -2.96
C ILE A 114 11.34 2.81 -2.42
N HIS A 115 11.79 4.05 -2.55
CA HIS A 115 12.97 4.56 -1.87
C HIS A 115 12.58 5.12 -0.51
N ILE A 116 13.35 4.71 0.51
CA ILE A 116 13.10 5.08 1.90
C ILE A 116 14.35 5.79 2.41
N THR A 117 14.17 6.96 3.00
CA THR A 117 15.24 7.69 3.70
C THR A 117 14.80 7.97 5.12
N ASP A 118 15.51 7.46 6.10
CA ASP A 118 15.18 7.74 7.50
C ASP A 118 15.85 9.02 8.03
N GLU A 119 15.56 9.36 9.28
CA GLU A 119 16.08 10.56 9.95
C GLU A 119 17.60 10.56 10.13
N GLU A 120 18.25 9.38 10.08
CA GLU A 120 19.71 9.25 10.10
C GLU A 120 20.32 9.32 8.69
N ASN A 121 19.52 9.67 7.66
CA ASN A 121 19.88 9.65 6.24
C ASN A 121 20.30 8.26 5.71
N ARG A 122 19.92 7.18 6.39
CA ARG A 122 20.11 5.81 5.87
C ARG A 122 19.12 5.58 4.74
N LYS A 123 19.60 4.98 3.65
CA LYS A 123 18.83 4.79 2.42
C LYS A 123 18.54 3.32 2.18
N PHE A 124 17.26 3.02 2.05
CA PHE A 124 16.76 1.68 1.72
C PHE A 124 15.95 1.74 0.43
N VAL A 125 15.81 0.58 -0.20
CA VAL A 125 14.93 0.36 -1.33
C VAL A 125 14.19 -0.96 -1.14
N THR A 126 12.94 -0.99 -1.57
CA THR A 126 12.13 -2.20 -1.66
C THR A 126 11.47 -2.27 -3.03
N GLN A 127 11.38 -3.46 -3.61
CA GLN A 127 10.77 -3.68 -4.91
C GLN A 127 9.38 -4.27 -4.75
N LEU A 128 8.47 -4.00 -5.70
CA LEU A 128 7.11 -4.54 -5.70
C LEU A 128 7.10 -6.07 -5.58
N GLU A 129 7.96 -6.74 -6.35
CA GLU A 129 8.08 -8.21 -6.37
C GLU A 129 8.42 -8.80 -4.99
N ASP A 130 9.30 -8.12 -4.24
CA ASP A 130 9.65 -8.54 -2.88
C ASP A 130 8.46 -8.31 -1.93
N LEU A 131 7.80 -7.16 -2.03
CA LEU A 131 6.66 -6.80 -1.17
C LEU A 131 5.47 -7.75 -1.32
N GLN A 132 5.25 -8.26 -2.54
CA GLN A 132 4.21 -9.26 -2.81
C GLN A 132 4.49 -10.60 -2.10
N ARG A 133 5.76 -10.94 -1.86
CA ARG A 133 6.18 -12.29 -1.44
C ARG A 133 6.62 -12.39 0.03
N PHE A 134 7.28 -11.35 0.54
CA PHE A 134 7.98 -11.43 1.82
C PHE A 134 7.47 -10.39 2.82
N LYS A 135 7.86 -10.57 4.09
CA LYS A 135 7.61 -9.59 5.14
C LYS A 135 8.52 -8.38 4.98
N LEU A 136 8.10 -7.22 5.49
CA LEU A 136 8.81 -5.94 5.34
C LEU A 136 10.32 -6.04 5.59
N ALA A 137 10.74 -6.71 6.67
CA ALA A 137 12.15 -6.81 7.06
C ALA A 137 13.04 -7.47 5.98
N GLU A 138 12.47 -8.39 5.20
CA GLU A 138 13.16 -9.10 4.12
C GLU A 138 13.19 -8.27 2.82
N CYS A 139 12.22 -7.37 2.64
CA CYS A 139 12.12 -6.51 1.46
C CYS A 139 13.09 -5.32 1.50
N LEU A 140 13.49 -4.87 2.69
CA LEU A 140 14.34 -3.68 2.87
C LEU A 140 15.81 -3.97 2.51
N LYS A 141 16.23 -3.50 1.34
CA LYS A 141 17.61 -3.63 0.86
C LYS A 141 18.37 -2.32 1.02
N TRP A 142 19.61 -2.39 1.51
CA TRP A 142 20.49 -1.22 1.62
C TRP A 142 20.81 -0.65 0.25
N LYS A 143 20.62 0.65 0.08
CA LYS A 143 21.06 1.36 -1.12
C LYS A 143 22.58 1.59 -1.02
N THR A 144 23.36 0.57 -1.37
CA THR A 144 24.82 0.69 -1.38
C THR A 144 25.24 1.75 -2.43
N LEU A 145 26.06 2.73 -2.01
CA LEU A 145 26.58 3.82 -2.86
C LEU A 145 27.32 3.36 -4.13
N LYS A 146 27.65 2.07 -4.26
CA LYS A 146 28.31 1.48 -5.45
C LYS A 146 27.49 1.52 -6.75
N THR A 147 26.23 1.96 -6.71
CA THR A 147 25.36 2.00 -7.90
C THR A 147 25.47 3.33 -8.69
N LEU A 148 26.22 4.32 -8.18
CA LEU A 148 26.45 5.59 -8.90
C LEU A 148 27.64 5.54 -9.87
N ASP A 149 28.60 4.61 -9.70
CA ASP A 149 29.81 4.56 -10.54
C ASP A 149 29.62 3.90 -11.92
N LYS A 150 28.52 3.17 -12.14
CA LYS A 150 28.30 2.49 -13.44
C LYS A 150 27.54 3.31 -14.47
N LYS A 151 26.96 4.46 -14.11
CA LYS A 151 26.27 5.35 -15.07
C LYS A 151 27.11 6.54 -15.58
N TRP A 152 28.30 6.76 -15.01
CA TRP A 152 29.24 7.82 -15.43
C TRP A 152 30.50 7.30 -16.15
N LYS A 153 30.61 5.99 -16.38
CA LYS A 153 31.69 5.38 -17.19
C LYS A 153 31.19 4.83 -18.54
N GLY A 154 30.24 5.54 -19.14
CA GLY A 154 29.74 5.30 -20.49
C GLY A 154 29.46 6.64 -21.17
N SER A 155 30.51 7.47 -21.24
CA SER A 155 30.64 8.55 -22.24
C SER A 155 31.48 8.03 -23.39
#